data_AF-A0A3C2DAX5-F1
#
_entry.id   AF-A0A3C2DAX5-F1
#
_cell.length_a   1.000
_cell.length_b   1.000
_cell.length_c   1.000
_cell.angle_alpha   90.00
_cell.angle_beta   90.00
_cell.angle_gamma   90.00
#
_symmetry.space_group_name_H-M   'P 1'
#
loop_
_entity.id
_entity.type
_entity.pdbx_description
1 polymer ?
#
loop_
_entity_poly.entity_id
_entity_poly.type
_entity_poly.pdbx_seq_one_letter_code
_entity_poly.pdbx_strand_id
1 'polypeptide(L)' 'EGIFWNGGQNCSANSRLLVQRSIEEELMQRIAERSRDWVVGDPLVPETTMGAMIEEE' A
#
# COMPACT_ATOMS: atom_id res chain seq x y z
N GLU A 1 -0.80 5.89 -4.27
CA GLU A 1 -1.85 5.10 -3.59
C GLU A 1 -2.51 4.18 -4.60
N GLY A 2 -2.89 3.00 -4.16
CA GLY A 2 -3.27 1.84 -4.97
C GLY A 2 -3.72 0.76 -3.98
N ILE A 3 -3.12 -0.43 -4.03
CA ILE A 3 -3.45 -1.51 -3.09
C ILE A 3 -3.29 -1.17 -1.60
N PHE A 4 -2.42 -0.23 -1.24
CA PHE A 4 -2.13 0.11 0.17
C PHE A 4 -3.15 1.05 0.82
N TRP A 5 -4.00 1.73 0.04
CA TRP A 5 -4.98 2.66 0.59
C TRP A 5 -6.04 1.92 1.42
N ASN A 6 -6.39 2.47 2.58
CA ASN A 6 -7.28 1.84 3.57
C ASN A 6 -6.84 0.41 3.98
N GLY A 7 -5.53 0.14 3.99
CA GLY A 7 -5.01 -1.21 4.24
C GLY A 7 -5.47 -2.23 3.19
N GLY A 8 -5.81 -1.78 1.99
CA GLY A 8 -6.38 -2.65 0.94
C GLY A 8 -7.84 -3.05 1.18
N GLN A 9 -8.48 -2.58 2.26
CA GLN A 9 -9.89 -2.80 2.57
C GLN A 9 -10.78 -1.89 1.70
N ASN A 10 -10.62 -2.03 0.37
CA ASN A 10 -11.36 -1.32 -0.66
C ASN A 10 -11.71 -2.33 -1.76
N CYS A 11 -12.98 -2.43 -2.14
CA CYS A 11 -13.45 -3.36 -3.18
C CYS A 11 -12.85 -3.11 -4.57
N SER A 12 -12.38 -1.88 -4.81
CA SER A 12 -11.68 -1.47 -6.03
C SER A 12 -10.15 -1.46 -5.88
N ALA A 13 -9.61 -2.09 -4.82
CA ALA A 13 -8.17 -2.18 -4.62
C ALA A 13 -7.48 -2.79 -5.86
N ASN A 14 -6.38 -2.15 -6.28
CA ASN A 14 -5.62 -2.58 -7.45
C ASN A 14 -4.73 -3.78 -7.11
N SER A 15 -5.34 -4.94 -6.85
CA SER A 15 -4.66 -6.13 -6.32
C SER A 15 -3.63 -6.74 -7.28
N ARG A 16 -3.67 -6.39 -8.56
CA ARG A 16 -2.73 -6.87 -9.57
C ARG A 16 -2.24 -5.75 -10.46
N LEU A 17 -0.92 -5.64 -10.58
CA LEU A 17 -0.24 -4.75 -11.50
C LEU A 17 0.30 -5.56 -12.69
N LEU A 18 0.03 -5.13 -13.92
CA LEU A 18 0.64 -5.68 -15.13
C LEU A 18 1.75 -4.71 -15.57
N VAL A 19 2.98 -5.22 -15.67
CA VAL A 19 4.16 -4.42 -15.93
C VAL A 19 4.89 -4.94 -17.15
N GLN A 20 5.38 -4.01 -17.97
CA GLN A 20 6.20 -4.35 -19.13
C GLN A 20 7.60 -4.76 -18.66
N ARG A 21 8.12 -5.88 -19.19
CA ARG A 21 9.32 -6.54 -18.66
C ARG A 21 10.56 -5.64 -18.56
N SER A 22 10.75 -4.69 -19.49
CA SER A 22 11.96 -3.85 -19.44
C SER A 22 11.95 -2.79 -18.32
N ILE A 23 10.83 -2.58 -17.64
CA ILE A 23 10.72 -1.61 -16.54
C ILE A 23 10.35 -2.26 -15.20
N GLU A 24 10.24 -3.58 -15.14
CA GLU A 24 9.78 -4.31 -13.95
C GLU A 24 10.64 -3.96 -12.72
N GLU A 25 11.95 -4.10 -12.83
CA GLU A 25 12.88 -3.90 -11.72
C GLU A 25 12.87 -2.46 -11.20
N GLU A 26 12.96 -1.48 -12.11
CA GLU A 26 12.93 -0.06 -11.77
C GLU A 26 11.61 0.34 -11.09
N LEU A 27 10.48 -0.17 -11.61
CA LEU A 27 9.17 0.11 -11.02
C LEU A 27 9.04 -0.51 -9.64
N MET A 28 9.49 -1.76 -9.45
CA MET A 28 9.44 -2.43 -8.16
C MET A 28 10.28 -1.72 -7.10
N GLN A 29 11.47 -1.22 -7.46
CA GLN A 29 12.30 -0.41 -6.55
C GLN A 29 11.57 0.85 -6.10
N ARG A 30 10.97 1.60 -7.04
CA ARG A 30 10.22 2.82 -6.72
C ARG A 30 8.98 2.56 -5.86
N ILE A 31 8.28 1.46 -6.11
CA ILE A 31 7.14 1.04 -5.28
C ILE A 31 7.61 0.74 -3.86
N ALA A 32 8.71 0.00 -3.70
CA ALA A 32 9.27 -0.35 -2.40
C ALA A 32 9.81 0.86 -1.62
N GLU A 33 10.41 1.84 -2.31
CA GLU A 33 10.82 3.10 -1.69
C GLU A 33 9.60 3.88 -1.20
N ARG A 34 8.59 4.06 -2.05
CA ARG A 34 7.37 4.79 -1.70
C ARG A 34 6.55 4.09 -0.61
N SER A 35 6.58 2.76 -0.54
CA SER A 35 5.86 2.03 0.50
C SER A 35 6.44 2.24 1.90
N ARG A 36 7.69 2.70 2.03
CA ARG A 36 8.31 2.98 3.34
C ARG A 36 7.74 4.22 4.04
N ASP A 37 7.11 5.11 3.30
CA ASP A 37 6.49 6.31 3.87
C ASP A 37 5.18 6.00 4.61
N TRP A 38 4.69 4.75 4.54
CA TRP A 38 3.48 4.34 5.23
C TRP A 38 3.78 4.05 6.70
N VAL A 39 2.97 4.66 7.57
CA VAL A 39 3.06 4.56 9.02
C VAL A 39 1.85 3.78 9.49
N VAL A 40 2.09 2.56 9.96
CA VAL A 40 1.07 1.69 10.53
C VAL A 40 0.89 2.04 12.01
N GLY A 41 -0.34 2.29 12.46
CA GLY A 41 -0.56 2.70 13.84
C GLY A 41 -2.01 3.00 14.20
N ASP A 42 -2.17 3.72 15.31
CA ASP A 42 -3.47 4.19 15.80
C ASP A 42 -4.05 5.23 14.81
N PRO A 43 -5.26 5.02 14.26
CA PRO A 43 -5.88 5.95 13.31
C PRO A 43 -6.19 7.33 13.90
N LEU A 44 -6.12 7.51 15.23
CA LEU A 44 -6.28 8.81 15.88
C LEU A 44 -4.98 9.63 15.93
N VAL A 45 -3.83 9.02 15.59
CA VAL A 45 -2.53 9.71 15.49
C VAL A 45 -2.40 10.32 14.09
N PRO A 46 -2.20 11.65 13.95
CA PRO A 46 -2.16 12.33 12.64
C PRO A 46 -1.12 11.80 11.66
N GLU A 47 -0.01 11.24 12.16
CA GLU A 47 1.08 10.69 11.37
C GLU A 47 0.78 9.29 10.82
N THR A 48 -0.23 8.59 11.36
CA THR A 48 -0.66 7.28 10.88
C THR A 48 -1.29 7.41 9.49
N THR A 49 -0.76 6.65 8.54
CA THR A 49 -1.28 6.59 7.17
C THR A 49 -1.92 5.24 6.85
N MET A 50 -1.76 4.24 7.72
CA MET A 50 -2.41 2.93 7.64
C MET A 50 -2.92 2.48 9.01
N GLY A 51 -4.23 2.30 9.13
CA GLY A 51 -4.86 1.77 10.34
C GLY A 51 -4.81 0.24 10.41
N ALA A 52 -5.44 -0.32 11.44
CA ALA A 52 -5.61 -1.75 11.59
C ALA A 52 -6.58 -2.36 10.55
N MET A 53 -6.46 -3.67 10.36
CA MET A 53 -7.52 -4.47 9.74
C MET A 53 -8.76 -4.51 10.65
N ILE A 54 -9.93 -4.79 10.07
CA ILE A 54 -11.19 -4.84 10.82
C ILE A 54 -11.18 -5.94 11.89
N GLU A 55 -10.57 -7.08 11.60
CA GLU A 55 -10.43 -8.24 12.49
C GLU A 55 -9.12 -9.00 12.19
N GLU A 56 -8.84 -10.06 12.96
CA GLU A 56 -7.60 -10.85 12.85
C GLU A 56 -7.63 -11.91 11.73
N GLU A 57 -8.83 -12.35 11.34
CA GLU A 57 -9.08 -13.41 10.34
C GLU A 57 -9.11 -12.86 8.90
#